data_AF-A0A528LSF6-F1
#
_entry.id   AF-A0A528LSF6-F1
#
_cell.length_a   1.000
_cell.length_b   1.000
_cell.length_c   1.000
_cell.angle_alpha   90.00
_cell.angle_beta   90.00
_cell.angle_gamma   90.00
#
_symmetry.space_group_name_H-M   'P 1'
#
loop_
_entity.id
_entity.type
_entity.pdbx_description
1 polymer ?
#
loop_
_entity_poly.entity_id
_entity_poly.type
_entity_poly.pdbx_seq_one_letter_code
_entity_poly.pdbx_strand_id
1 'polypeptide(L)' 'LKEPEHLLFSTFEYHGTDYAADMAKMAADPKTQEWWALCMPCQEPLPTRKEGEWWASMDEVFHHD' A
#
# COMPACT_ATOMS: atom_id res chain seq x y z
N LEU A 1 4.79 -1.54 21.37
CA LEU A 1 3.40 -1.28 20.92
C LEU A 1 2.60 -0.95 22.18
N LYS A 2 2.19 0.31 22.36
CA LYS A 2 1.37 0.81 23.48
C LYS A 2 0.49 1.95 22.95
N GLU A 3 -0.77 1.96 23.39
CA GLU A 3 -1.98 2.57 22.76
C GLU A 3 -2.48 1.76 21.54
N PRO A 4 -3.81 1.61 21.32
CA PRO A 4 -4.33 0.72 20.28
C PRO A 4 -3.67 1.07 18.94
N GLU A 5 -3.01 0.10 18.33
CA GLU A 5 -1.84 0.36 17.48
C GLU A 5 -2.16 1.10 16.17
N HIS A 6 -3.44 1.23 15.80
CA HIS A 6 -3.93 1.96 14.61
C HIS A 6 -3.15 1.64 13.33
N LEU A 7 -2.74 0.38 13.16
CA LEU A 7 -2.04 -0.10 11.97
C LEU A 7 -3.02 -0.68 10.96
N LEU A 8 -2.80 -0.36 9.69
CA LEU A 8 -3.45 -1.00 8.57
C LEU A 8 -2.47 -1.99 7.93
N PHE A 9 -2.92 -3.23 7.73
CA PHE A 9 -2.17 -4.27 7.02
C PHE A 9 -2.89 -4.61 5.72
N SER A 10 -2.13 -4.72 4.63
CA SER A 10 -2.63 -5.10 3.32
C SER A 10 -1.97 -6.40 2.88
N THR A 11 -2.74 -7.29 2.25
CA THR A 11 -2.27 -8.49 1.56
C THR A 11 -3.08 -8.67 0.29
N PHE A 12 -2.41 -9.04 -0.80
CA PHE A 12 -3.05 -9.38 -2.07
C PHE A 12 -2.11 -10.26 -2.89
N GLU A 13 -2.67 -11.10 -3.75
CA GLU A 13 -1.91 -11.91 -4.68
C GLU A 13 -1.89 -11.23 -6.06
N TYR A 14 -0.70 -10.77 -6.45
CA TYR A 14 -0.50 -10.20 -7.78
C TYR A 14 -0.21 -11.29 -8.80
N HIS A 15 -1.08 -11.41 -9.80
CA HIS A 15 -1.00 -12.41 -10.87
C HIS A 15 -0.54 -11.83 -12.21
N GLY A 16 -0.10 -10.56 -12.25
CA GLY A 16 0.40 -9.93 -13.46
C GLY A 16 1.89 -10.20 -13.70
N THR A 17 2.47 -9.50 -14.68
CA THR A 17 3.86 -9.75 -15.12
C THR A 17 4.78 -8.52 -15.06
N ASP A 18 4.24 -7.33 -14.79
CA ASP A 18 5.02 -6.09 -14.61
C ASP A 18 4.38 -5.24 -13.52
N TYR A 19 4.81 -5.48 -12.28
CA TYR A 19 4.26 -4.84 -11.11
C TYR A 19 4.40 -3.31 -11.14
N ALA A 20 5.55 -2.81 -11.59
CA ALA A 20 5.82 -1.38 -11.63
C ALA A 20 4.91 -0.67 -12.66
N ALA A 21 4.77 -1.25 -13.85
CA ALA A 21 3.88 -0.70 -14.87
C ALA A 21 2.40 -0.74 -14.45
N ASP A 22 1.97 -1.82 -13.80
CA ASP A 22 0.58 -1.97 -13.36
C ASP A 22 0.24 -1.03 -12.19
N MET A 23 1.15 -0.85 -11.22
CA MET A 23 0.97 0.14 -10.16
C MET A 23 0.97 1.57 -10.71
N ALA A 24 1.81 1.87 -11.72
CA ALA A 24 1.81 3.18 -12.38
C ALA A 24 0.50 3.43 -13.14
N LYS A 25 -0.06 2.41 -13.80
CA LYS A 25 -1.37 2.48 -14.48
C LYS A 25 -2.49 2.75 -13.49
N MET A 26 -2.50 2.07 -12.34
CA MET A 26 -3.45 2.33 -11.25
C MET A 26 -3.31 3.76 -10.71
N ALA A 27 -2.08 4.23 -10.48
CA ALA A 27 -1.83 5.59 -10.00
C ALA A 27 -2.27 6.68 -11.00
N ALA A 28 -2.28 6.37 -12.30
CA ALA A 28 -2.74 7.27 -13.35
C ALA A 28 -4.27 7.25 -13.56
N ASP A 29 -5.00 6.29 -12.98
CA ASP A 29 -6.45 6.19 -13.14
C ASP A 29 -7.19 7.31 -12.36
N PRO A 30 -8.02 8.15 -13.02
CA PRO A 30 -8.71 9.26 -12.36
C PRO A 30 -9.65 8.83 -11.24
N LYS A 31 -10.31 7.67 -11.36
CA LYS A 31 -11.22 7.19 -10.29
C LYS A 31 -10.45 6.74 -9.06
N THR A 32 -9.30 6.10 -9.25
CA THR A 32 -8.38 5.74 -8.18
C THR A 32 -7.86 6.98 -7.45
N GLN A 33 -7.50 8.04 -8.19
CA GLN A 33 -7.07 9.31 -7.59
C GLN A 33 -8.17 9.97 -6.76
N GLU A 34 -9.42 10.01 -7.27
CA GLU A 34 -10.57 10.52 -6.52
C GLU A 34 -10.83 9.72 -5.24
N TRP A 35 -10.71 8.39 -5.31
CA TRP A 35 -10.82 7.52 -4.15
C TRP A 35 -9.72 7.79 -3.11
N TRP A 36 -8.48 7.91 -3.56
CA TRP A 36 -7.34 8.21 -2.69
C TRP A 36 -7.46 9.59 -2.02
N ALA A 37 -8.03 10.58 -2.69
CA ALA A 37 -8.31 11.88 -2.07
C ALA A 37 -9.23 11.78 -0.84
N LEU A 38 -10.06 10.73 -0.75
CA LEU A 38 -10.92 10.46 0.40
C LEU A 38 -10.24 9.54 1.44
N CYS A 39 -9.45 8.56 1.00
CA CYS A 39 -8.84 7.57 1.89
C CYS A 39 -7.54 8.05 2.55
N MET A 40 -6.67 8.71 1.80
CA MET A 40 -5.35 9.11 2.28
C MET A 40 -5.41 10.05 3.50
N PRO A 41 -6.37 11.00 3.63
CA PRO A 41 -6.49 11.82 4.83
C PRO A 41 -6.83 11.03 6.12
N CYS A 42 -7.37 9.81 5.98
CA CYS A 42 -7.67 8.92 7.11
C CYS A 42 -6.49 8.03 7.50
N GLN A 43 -5.36 8.13 6.79
CA GLN A 43 -4.18 7.28 6.95
C GLN A 43 -2.99 8.11 7.43
N GLU A 44 -2.12 7.49 8.23
CA GLU A 44 -0.84 8.06 8.63
C GLU A 44 0.27 7.14 8.10
N PRO A 45 0.96 7.53 7.00
CA PRO A 45 2.00 6.68 6.44
C PRO A 45 3.22 6.65 7.37
N LEU A 46 3.81 5.45 7.55
CA LEU A 46 4.88 5.25 8.52
C LEU A 46 6.07 6.18 8.25
N PRO A 47 6.69 6.77 9.30
CA PRO A 47 7.86 7.64 9.14
C PRO A 47 9.11 6.88 8.65
N THR A 48 9.10 5.55 8.76
CA THR A 48 10.19 4.65 8.36
C THR A 48 10.01 4.04 6.97
N ARG A 49 8.97 4.41 6.22
CA ARG A 49 8.76 3.95 4.84
C ARG A 49 9.87 4.44 3.92
N LYS A 50 10.12 3.75 2.82
CA LYS A 50 11.13 4.15 1.83
C LYS A 50 10.68 5.40 1.07
N GLU A 51 11.63 6.09 0.44
CA GLU A 51 11.30 7.24 -0.42
C GLU A 51 10.34 6.84 -1.54
N GLY A 52 9.30 7.63 -1.76
CA GLY A 52 8.24 7.36 -2.74
C GLY A 52 7.14 6.40 -2.27
N GLU A 53 7.28 5.74 -1.11
CA GLU A 53 6.23 4.89 -0.57
C GLU A 53 5.11 5.69 0.11
N TRP A 54 3.89 5.18 0.01
CA TRP A 54 2.78 5.55 0.89
C TRP A 54 2.49 4.42 1.88
N TRP A 55 2.28 3.22 1.36
CA TRP A 55 2.27 1.97 2.13
C TRP A 55 3.70 1.43 2.23
N ALA A 56 4.16 1.15 3.45
CA ALA A 56 5.45 0.52 3.67
C ALA A 56 5.37 -0.97 3.34
N SER A 57 6.20 -1.46 2.42
CA SER A 57 6.24 -2.88 2.08
C SER A 57 6.82 -3.73 3.21
N MET A 58 6.37 -4.99 3.29
CA MET A 58 6.86 -5.99 4.23
C MET A 58 7.52 -7.15 3.46
N ASP A 59 8.52 -7.77 4.08
CA ASP A 59 9.13 -9.00 3.55
C ASP A 59 8.29 -10.21 4.01
N GLU A 60 7.88 -11.04 3.05
CA GLU A 60 7.27 -12.33 3.34
C GLU A 60 8.34 -13.31 3.84
N VAL A 61 8.21 -13.78 5.08
CA VAL A 61 9.17 -14.70 5.71
C VAL A 61 8.66 -16.13 5.86
N PHE A 62 7.37 -16.35 5.61
CA PHE A 62 6.72 -17.65 5.69
C PHE A 62 5.45 -17.65 4.85
N HIS A 63 5.25 -18.75 4.13
CA HIS A 63 4.02 -19.08 3.41
C HIS A 63 3.78 -20.59 3.48
N HIS A 64 2.51 -20.99 3.50
CA HIS A 64 2.08 -22.38 3.36
C HIS A 64 0.82 -22.41 2.50
N ASP A 65 0.82 -23.29 1.50
CA ASP A 65 -0.32 -23.49 0.59
C ASP A 65 -1.53 -24.15 1.29
#